data_AF-A0A7K4MRH8-F1
#
_entry.id   AF-A0A7K4MRH8-F1
#
_cell.length_a   1.000
_cell.length_b   1.000
_cell.length_c   1.000
_cell.angle_alpha   90.00
_cell.angle_beta   90.00
_cell.angle_gamma   90.00
#
_symmetry.space_group_name_H-M   'P 1'
#
loop_
_entity.id
_entity.type
_entity.pdbx_description
1 polymer ?
#
loop_
_entity_poly.entity_id
_entity_poly.type
_entity_poly.pdbx_seq_one_letter_code
_entity_poly.pdbx_strand_id
1 'polypeptide(L)' 'IEYDAQEYARNRELEYPTVAELTISLFDTDDKAALETKRAAVKTKWPKDNSGPVE' A
#
# COMPACT_ATOMS: atom_id res chain seq x y z
N ILE A 1 19.80 -12.31 -0.71
CA ILE A 1 19.35 -12.61 -2.09
C ILE A 1 18.48 -11.43 -2.51
N GLU A 2 18.67 -10.87 -3.71
CA GLU A 2 17.93 -9.67 -4.17
C GLU A 2 16.40 -9.90 -4.25
N TYR A 3 15.99 -11.17 -4.36
CA TYR A 3 14.58 -11.58 -4.39
C TYR A 3 13.82 -11.31 -3.08
N ASP A 4 14.49 -11.46 -1.93
CA ASP A 4 13.96 -11.13 -0.60
C ASP A 4 13.90 -9.61 -0.41
N ALA A 5 14.84 -8.87 -1.02
CA ALA A 5 14.91 -7.41 -0.90
C ALA A 5 13.74 -6.67 -1.57
N GLN A 6 12.94 -7.36 -2.39
CA GLN A 6 11.76 -6.81 -3.07
C GLN A 6 10.44 -7.47 -2.66
N GLU A 7 10.45 -8.39 -1.69
CA GLU A 7 9.22 -9.05 -1.24
C GLU A 7 8.22 -8.04 -0.68
N TYR A 8 8.69 -7.05 0.10
CA TYR A 8 7.82 -5.97 0.57
C TYR A 8 7.14 -5.23 -0.58
N ALA A 9 7.83 -4.99 -1.70
CA ALA A 9 7.31 -4.19 -2.80
C ALA A 9 6.18 -4.93 -3.53
N ARG A 10 6.36 -6.23 -3.78
CA ARG A 10 5.34 -7.08 -4.41
C ARG A 10 4.10 -7.21 -3.52
N ASN A 11 4.29 -7.45 -2.23
CA ASN A 11 3.17 -7.61 -1.29
C ASN A 11 2.43 -6.27 -1.07
N ARG A 12 3.17 -5.15 -1.04
CA ARG A 12 2.54 -3.82 -1.06
C ARG A 12 1.68 -3.64 -2.28
N GLU A 13 2.19 -3.94 -3.47
CA GLU A 13 1.47 -3.74 -4.73
C GLU A 13 0.17 -4.56 -4.77
N LEU A 14 0.19 -5.81 -4.29
CA LEU A 14 -0.98 -6.68 -4.23
C LEU A 14 -2.11 -6.14 -3.33
N GLU A 15 -1.77 -5.45 -2.24
CA GLU A 15 -2.75 -4.91 -1.28
C GLU A 15 -3.05 -3.41 -1.48
N TYR A 16 -2.25 -2.71 -2.28
CA TYR A 16 -2.41 -1.29 -2.53
C TYR A 16 -3.68 -1.00 -3.35
N PRO A 17 -4.31 0.17 -3.18
CA PRO A 17 -5.34 0.61 -4.10
C PRO A 17 -4.84 0.68 -5.54
N THR A 18 -5.73 0.34 -6.47
CA THR A 18 -5.51 0.45 -7.91
C THR A 18 -5.37 1.91 -8.34
N VAL A 19 -4.73 2.12 -9.49
CA VAL A 19 -4.61 3.46 -10.09
C VAL A 19 -5.98 4.11 -10.35
N ALA A 20 -7.00 3.31 -10.69
CA ALA A 20 -8.36 3.79 -10.89
C ALA A 20 -8.98 4.34 -9.60
N GLU A 21 -8.89 3.59 -8.49
CA GLU A 21 -9.36 4.04 -7.17
C GLU A 21 -8.64 5.33 -6.74
N LEU A 22 -7.31 5.39 -6.93
CA LEU A 22 -6.53 6.58 -6.63
C LEU A 22 -6.99 7.79 -7.47
N THR A 23 -7.26 7.58 -8.75
CA THR A 23 -7.70 8.64 -9.68
C THR A 23 -9.09 9.15 -9.31
N ILE A 24 -10.04 8.26 -9.00
CA ILE A 24 -11.41 8.62 -8.59
C ILE A 24 -11.36 9.47 -7.31
N SER A 25 -10.51 9.08 -6.34
CA SER A 25 -10.34 9.81 -5.08
C SER A 25 -9.79 11.23 -5.20
N LEU A 26 -9.25 11.60 -6.37
CA LEU A 26 -8.84 12.98 -6.63
C LEU A 26 -10.05 13.91 -6.78
N PHE A 27 -11.21 13.35 -7.15
CA PHE A 27 -12.44 14.09 -7.42
C PHE A 27 -13.54 13.84 -6.38
N ASP A 28 -13.42 12.78 -5.58
CA ASP A 28 -14.30 12.47 -4.44
C ASP A 28 -13.52 12.53 -3.10
N THR A 29 -13.87 13.50 -2.24
CA THR A 29 -13.13 13.75 -0.99
C THR A 29 -13.40 12.73 0.10
N ASP A 30 -14.56 12.08 0.11
CA ASP A 30 -14.90 11.10 1.15
C ASP A 30 -14.14 9.79 0.91
N ASP A 31 -13.99 9.37 -0.35
CA ASP A 31 -13.19 8.21 -0.74
C ASP A 31 -11.69 8.42 -0.51
N LYS A 32 -11.21 9.68 -0.57
CA LYS A 32 -9.80 10.01 -0.33
C LYS A 32 -9.34 9.65 1.09
N ALA A 33 -10.15 9.94 2.11
CA ALA A 33 -9.78 9.67 3.51
C ALA A 33 -9.70 8.15 3.80
N ALA A 34 -10.63 7.38 3.25
CA ALA A 34 -10.63 5.93 3.34
C ALA A 34 -9.39 5.33 2.64
N LEU A 35 -9.03 5.85 1.46
CA LEU A 35 -7.85 5.40 0.72
C LEU A 35 -6.54 5.75 1.42
N GLU A 36 -6.39 6.94 1.99
CA GLU A 36 -5.20 7.27 2.80
C GLU A 36 -5.03 6.30 3.98
N THR A 37 -6.13 5.98 4.67
CA THR A 37 -6.12 5.01 5.78
C THR A 37 -5.67 3.62 5.30
N LYS A 38 -6.24 3.12 4.20
CA LYS A 38 -5.84 1.84 3.59
C LYS A 38 -4.37 1.85 3.19
N ARG A 39 -3.90 2.92 2.54
CA ARG A 39 -2.49 3.06 2.12
C ARG A 39 -1.53 3.06 3.29
N ALA A 40 -1.90 3.72 4.40
CA ALA A 40 -1.10 3.72 5.63
C ALA A 40 -0.99 2.30 6.20
N ALA A 41 -2.11 1.59 6.33
CA ALA A 41 -2.14 0.21 6.82
C ALA A 41 -1.25 -0.72 5.97
N VAL A 42 -1.35 -0.65 4.64
CA VAL A 42 -0.52 -1.45 3.72
C VAL A 42 0.97 -1.14 3.86
N LYS A 43 1.33 0.14 4.05
CA LYS A 43 2.73 0.56 4.27
C LYS A 43 3.28 0.11 5.61
N THR A 44 2.45 0.10 6.65
CA THR A 44 2.83 -0.39 7.99
C THR A 44 3.03 -1.90 7.95
N LYS A 45 2.09 -2.62 7.34
CA LYS A 45 2.18 -4.08 7.17
C LYS A 45 3.42 -4.47 6.36
N TRP A 46 3.77 -3.71 5.33
CA TRP A 46 4.89 -4.05 4.45
C TRP A 46 5.93 -2.92 4.40
N PRO A 47 6.80 -2.82 5.42
CA PRO A 47 7.79 -1.74 5.51
C PRO A 47 8.90 -1.88 4.46
N LYS A 48 9.55 -0.75 4.13
CA LYS A 48 10.60 -0.68 3.09
C LYS A 48 11.89 -1.42 3.46
N ASP A 49 12.09 -1.72 4.73
CA ASP A 49 13.25 -2.43 5.25
C ASP A 49 13.11 -3.97 5.16
N ASN A 50 12.02 -4.47 4.56
CA ASN A 50 11.70 -5.89 4.46
C ASN A 50 11.59 -6.61 5.82
N SER A 51 11.27 -5.90 6.91
CA SER A 51 11.06 -6.53 8.22
C SER A 51 9.83 -7.46 8.31
N GLY A 52 9.11 -7.65 7.20
CA GLY A 52 7.99 -8.59 7.08
C GLY A 52 6.65 -7.99 7.54
N PRO A 53 5.57 -8.78 7.56
CA PRO A 53 4.27 -8.32 8.01
C PRO A 53 4.36 -7.88 9.48
N VAL A 54 4.12 -6.59 9.73
CA VAL A 54 3.96 -6.07 11.10
C VAL A 54 2.51 -6.32 11.52
N GLU A 55 2.31 -7.17 12.53
CA GLU A 55 1.00 -7.51 13.12
C GLU A 55 0.34 -6.34 13.85
#